data_AF-A0A494W4R7-F1
#
_entry.id   AF-A0A494W4R7-F1
#
_cell.length_a   1.000
_cell.length_b   1.000
_cell.length_c   1.000
_cell.angle_alpha   90.00
_cell.angle_beta   90.00
_cell.angle_gamma   90.00
#
_symmetry.space_group_name_H-M   'P 1'
#
loop_
_entity.id
_entity.type
_entity.pdbx_description
1 polymer ?
#
loop_
_entity_poly.entity_id
_entity_poly.type
_entity_poly.pdbx_seq_one_letter_code
_entity_poly.pdbx_strand_id
1 'polypeptide(L)'
;MKRGLVIGKFLPLHIGHQALIGYALEHCDELIIVVGASDDEPIPGEVRLEWLKQTYADDSRVKPVLLSYDEAMASDAAVSIENMSRLWASYLKKQLPHIDVIFASESYGAYMGRFLDCESVIYEEPCKVVPVAAERIREEPALYAHLLPQAVKEYYKVQA
;
A
#
# COMPACT_ATOMS: atom_id res chain seq x y z
N MET A 1 -12.33 -0.35 19.52
CA MET A 1 -11.56 0.39 18.50
C MET A 1 -11.12 -0.63 17.47
N LYS A 2 -11.67 -0.56 16.25
CA LYS A 2 -11.36 -1.46 15.14
C LYS A 2 -10.19 -0.89 14.35
N ARG A 3 -9.05 -1.58 14.32
CA ARG A 3 -7.84 -1.19 13.60
C ARG A 3 -7.77 -1.90 12.25
N GLY A 4 -7.75 -1.10 11.19
CA GLY A 4 -7.54 -1.53 9.83
C GLY A 4 -6.07 -1.57 9.43
N LEU A 5 -5.76 -2.40 8.43
CA LEU A 5 -4.47 -2.46 7.75
C LEU A 5 -4.67 -2.40 6.23
N VAL A 6 -3.87 -1.56 5.57
CA VAL A 6 -3.64 -1.60 4.12
C VAL A 6 -2.14 -1.75 3.88
N ILE A 7 -1.76 -2.58 2.91
CA ILE A 7 -0.36 -2.80 2.53
C ILE A 7 -0.22 -2.47 1.05
N GLY A 8 0.84 -1.75 0.68
CA GLY A 8 1.13 -1.46 -0.71
C GLY A 8 2.55 -1.00 -0.93
N LYS A 9 3.00 -1.14 -2.18
CA LYS A 9 4.25 -0.51 -2.64
C LYS A 9 4.08 0.98 -2.86
N PHE A 10 2.87 1.45 -3.23
CA PHE A 10 2.56 2.85 -3.56
C PHE A 10 3.57 3.47 -4.55
N LEU A 11 3.82 2.76 -5.65
CA LEU A 11 4.90 3.04 -6.60
C LEU A 11 4.33 3.37 -8.01
N PRO A 12 3.67 4.53 -8.23
CA PRO A 12 3.42 5.58 -7.27
C PRO A 12 2.05 5.45 -6.58
N LEU A 13 1.81 6.27 -5.55
CA LEU A 13 0.47 6.45 -4.98
C LEU A 13 -0.47 7.04 -6.06
N HIS A 14 -1.70 6.52 -6.16
CA HIS A 14 -2.66 6.90 -7.20
C HIS A 14 -4.11 6.74 -6.70
N ILE A 15 -5.09 7.24 -7.45
CA ILE A 15 -6.50 7.28 -7.02
C ILE A 15 -7.09 5.89 -6.71
N GLY A 16 -6.63 4.81 -7.36
CA GLY A 16 -7.04 3.45 -7.01
C GLY A 16 -6.64 3.05 -5.58
N HIS A 17 -5.44 3.45 -5.13
CA HIS A 17 -5.03 3.28 -3.74
C HIS A 17 -5.88 4.17 -2.81
N GLN A 18 -6.18 5.41 -3.21
CA GLN A 18 -7.03 6.30 -2.42
C GLN A 18 -8.45 5.77 -2.26
N ALA A 19 -9.00 5.10 -3.28
CA ALA A 19 -10.30 4.43 -3.19
C ALA A 19 -10.30 3.30 -2.16
N LEU A 20 -9.29 2.42 -2.19
CA LEU A 20 -9.12 1.37 -1.18
C LEU A 20 -8.96 1.94 0.23
N ILE A 21 -8.14 2.98 0.39
CA ILE A 21 -7.91 3.64 1.68
C ILE A 21 -9.19 4.32 2.17
N GLY A 22 -9.94 5.00 1.30
CA GLY A 22 -11.22 5.62 1.62
C GLY A 22 -12.23 4.57 2.12
N TYR A 23 -12.37 3.46 1.40
CA TYR A 23 -13.18 2.34 1.83
C TYR A 23 -12.75 1.82 3.21
N ALA A 24 -11.45 1.59 3.43
CA ALA A 24 -10.94 1.14 4.72
C ALA A 24 -11.29 2.13 5.86
N LEU A 25 -11.19 3.44 5.63
CA LEU A 25 -11.51 4.50 6.60
C LEU A 25 -13.01 4.61 6.95
N GLU A 26 -13.90 4.07 6.12
CA GLU A 26 -15.33 3.94 6.43
C GLU A 26 -15.63 2.72 7.31
N HIS A 27 -14.69 1.77 7.39
CA HIS A 27 -14.89 0.46 8.03
C HIS A 27 -13.97 0.20 9.23
N CYS A 28 -13.22 1.21 9.70
CA CYS A 28 -12.36 1.12 10.88
C CYS A 28 -12.22 2.47 11.62
N ASP A 29 -11.77 2.42 12.87
CA ASP A 29 -11.56 3.60 13.71
C ASP A 29 -10.14 4.19 13.53
N GLU A 30 -9.16 3.33 13.22
CA GLU A 30 -7.76 3.69 12.97
C GLU A 30 -7.24 2.82 11.81
N LEU A 31 -6.50 3.43 10.88
CA LEU A 31 -5.97 2.74 9.71
C LEU A 31 -4.44 2.83 9.67
N ILE A 32 -3.77 1.69 9.79
CA ILE A 32 -2.33 1.59 9.51
C ILE A 32 -2.13 1.34 8.02
N ILE A 33 -1.29 2.14 7.38
CA ILE A 33 -0.91 1.97 5.98
C ILE A 33 0.57 1.63 5.91
N VAL A 34 0.89 0.38 5.57
CA VAL A 34 2.27 -0.09 5.41
C VAL A 34 2.74 0.18 3.99
N VAL A 35 3.76 1.04 3.87
CA VAL A 35 4.58 1.16 2.67
C VAL A 35 5.65 0.06 2.73
N GLY A 36 5.47 -0.99 1.95
CA GLY A 36 6.50 -1.99 1.73
C GLY A 36 7.51 -1.46 0.72
N ALA A 37 8.78 -1.33 1.11
CA ALA A 37 9.82 -0.78 0.26
C ALA A 37 11.08 -1.66 0.21
N SER A 38 11.70 -1.72 -0.96
CA SER A 38 13.09 -2.16 -1.13
C SER A 38 13.94 -1.00 -1.65
N ASP A 39 15.23 -1.00 -1.31
CA ASP A 39 16.21 -0.03 -1.82
C ASP A 39 16.46 -0.18 -3.34
N ASP A 40 16.05 -1.31 -3.93
CA ASP A 40 16.16 -1.58 -5.37
C ASP A 40 15.02 -0.94 -6.20
N GLU A 41 14.05 -0.30 -5.56
CA GLU A 41 12.90 0.30 -6.24
C GLU A 41 13.22 1.72 -6.77
N PRO A 42 12.65 2.13 -7.92
CA PRO A 42 13.00 3.39 -8.58
C PRO A 42 12.59 4.66 -7.81
N ILE A 43 11.77 4.53 -6.78
CA ILE A 43 11.34 5.65 -5.92
C ILE A 43 11.56 5.23 -4.46
N PRO A 44 12.37 5.98 -3.69
CA PRO A 44 12.66 5.64 -2.30
C PRO A 44 11.40 5.46 -1.45
N GLY A 45 11.48 4.56 -0.47
CA GLY A 45 10.37 4.28 0.45
C GLY A 45 9.92 5.51 1.24
N GLU A 46 10.86 6.38 1.61
CA GLU A 46 10.63 7.62 2.35
C GLU A 46 9.80 8.61 1.54
N VAL A 47 10.08 8.74 0.23
CA VAL A 47 9.29 9.58 -0.67
C VAL A 47 7.84 9.11 -0.71
N ARG A 48 7.64 7.80 -0.82
CA ARG A 48 6.31 7.18 -0.86
C ARG A 48 5.55 7.30 0.46
N LEU A 49 6.26 7.18 1.58
CA LEU A 49 5.73 7.44 2.91
C LEU A 49 5.27 8.90 3.05
N GLU A 50 6.08 9.85 2.59
CA GLU A 50 5.74 11.27 2.63
C GLU A 50 4.52 11.59 1.75
N TRP A 51 4.34 10.93 0.60
CA TRP A 51 3.11 11.08 -0.18
C TRP A 51 1.86 10.72 0.60
N LEU A 52 1.88 9.63 1.37
CA LEU A 52 0.75 9.24 2.21
C LEU A 52 0.53 10.25 3.35
N LYS A 53 1.60 10.67 4.03
CA LYS A 53 1.50 11.66 5.11
C LYS A 53 0.92 12.99 4.62
N GLN A 54 1.36 13.48 3.46
CA GLN A 54 0.83 14.72 2.88
C GLN A 54 -0.61 14.56 2.39
N THR A 55 -0.93 13.42 1.76
CA THR A 55 -2.28 13.15 1.23
C THR A 55 -3.33 13.04 2.34
N TYR A 56 -2.94 12.52 3.51
CA TYR A 56 -3.84 12.28 4.65
C TYR A 56 -3.48 13.10 5.89
N ALA A 57 -2.83 14.26 5.71
CA ALA A 57 -2.34 15.10 6.82
C ALA A 57 -3.46 15.53 7.79
N ASP A 58 -4.68 15.71 7.26
CA ASP A 58 -5.85 16.16 8.02
C ASP A 58 -6.67 15.00 8.63
N ASP A 59 -6.32 13.73 8.34
CA ASP A 59 -7.00 12.56 8.91
C ASP A 59 -6.13 11.87 9.97
N SER A 60 -6.38 12.23 11.23
CA SER A 60 -5.61 11.69 12.36
C SER A 60 -5.75 10.17 12.56
N ARG A 61 -6.71 9.51 11.91
CA ARG A 61 -6.91 8.06 11.96
C ARG A 61 -5.90 7.31 11.09
N VAL A 62 -5.29 7.98 10.10
CA VAL A 62 -4.33 7.37 9.18
C VAL A 62 -2.93 7.36 9.81
N LYS A 63 -2.30 6.19 9.85
CA LYS A 63 -0.96 5.95 10.38
C LYS A 63 -0.06 5.32 9.30
N PRO A 64 0.60 6.13 8.44
CA PRO A 64 1.55 5.61 7.46
C PRO A 64 2.82 5.09 8.17
N VAL A 65 3.26 3.89 7.81
CA VAL A 65 4.47 3.25 8.34
C VAL A 65 5.30 2.74 7.17
N LEU A 66 6.60 3.01 7.17
CA LEU A 66 7.55 2.47 6.21
C LEU A 66 8.17 1.21 6.77
N LEU A 67 8.12 0.12 6.02
CA LEU A 67 8.74 -1.14 6.36
C LEU A 67 9.55 -1.65 5.18
N SER A 68 10.85 -1.80 5.42
CA SER A 68 11.78 -2.32 4.42
C SER A 68 11.68 -3.84 4.31
N TYR A 69 11.80 -4.34 3.09
CA TYR A 69 11.98 -5.76 2.82
C TYR A 69 13.16 -5.95 1.86
N ASP A 70 13.75 -7.13 1.88
CA ASP A 70 14.81 -7.50 0.95
C ASP A 70 14.19 -8.06 -0.34
N GLU A 71 14.44 -7.43 -1.49
CA GLU A 71 13.92 -7.86 -2.79
C GLU A 71 14.43 -9.28 -3.16
N ALA A 72 15.56 -9.72 -2.61
CA ALA A 72 16.03 -11.10 -2.76
C ALA A 72 15.02 -12.12 -2.18
N MET A 73 14.24 -11.72 -1.16
CA MET A 73 13.17 -12.57 -0.63
C MET A 73 11.93 -12.61 -1.53
N ALA A 74 11.71 -11.57 -2.35
CA ALA A 74 10.58 -11.49 -3.28
C ALA A 74 10.90 -12.07 -4.67
N SER A 75 12.18 -12.04 -5.07
CA SER A 75 12.66 -12.49 -6.38
C SER A 75 13.01 -13.97 -6.46
N ASP A 76 12.96 -14.70 -5.34
CA ASP A 76 12.96 -16.17 -5.38
C ASP A 76 11.65 -16.64 -6.02
N ALA A 77 11.69 -16.82 -7.35
CA ALA A 77 10.55 -17.20 -8.19
C ALA A 77 9.88 -18.52 -7.76
N ALA A 78 10.47 -19.26 -6.83
CA ALA A 78 9.89 -20.46 -6.22
C ALA A 78 8.96 -20.16 -5.02
N VAL A 79 8.97 -18.93 -4.47
CA VAL A 79 8.17 -18.61 -3.28
C VAL A 79 6.76 -18.23 -3.68
N SER A 80 5.80 -19.09 -3.34
CA SER A 80 4.38 -18.83 -3.56
C SER A 80 3.89 -17.57 -2.85
N ILE A 81 2.85 -16.94 -3.39
CA ILE A 81 2.18 -15.79 -2.78
C ILE A 81 1.73 -16.07 -1.33
N GLU A 82 1.34 -17.32 -1.02
CA GLU A 82 1.00 -17.75 0.34
C GLU A 82 2.24 -17.73 1.25
N ASN A 83 3.38 -18.26 0.80
CA ASN A 83 4.61 -18.25 1.58
C ASN A 83 5.11 -16.83 1.82
N MET A 84 5.03 -15.96 0.81
CA MET A 84 5.36 -14.55 0.99
C MET A 84 4.44 -13.86 1.99
N SER A 85 3.13 -14.09 1.88
CA SER A 85 2.15 -13.56 2.82
C SER A 85 2.41 -14.06 4.25
N ARG A 86 2.84 -15.30 4.43
CA ARG A 86 3.19 -15.86 5.75
C ARG A 86 4.40 -15.17 6.38
N LEU A 87 5.44 -14.94 5.58
CA LEU A 87 6.66 -14.24 6.04
C LEU A 87 6.34 -12.79 6.41
N TRP A 88 5.62 -12.08 5.54
CA TRP A 88 5.15 -10.73 5.80
C TRP A 88 4.28 -10.64 7.04
N ALA A 89 3.27 -11.50 7.20
CA ALA A 89 2.42 -11.48 8.38
C ALA A 89 3.22 -11.74 9.66
N SER A 90 4.20 -12.66 9.63
CA SER A 90 5.09 -12.92 10.77
C SER A 90 5.98 -11.73 11.11
N TYR A 91 6.42 -10.98 10.10
CA TYR A 91 7.18 -9.75 10.28
C TYR A 91 6.29 -8.62 10.83
N LEU A 92 5.12 -8.39 10.23
CA LEU A 92 4.16 -7.36 10.67
C LEU A 92 3.68 -7.58 12.10
N LYS A 93 3.45 -8.82 12.54
CA LYS A 93 3.08 -9.13 13.94
C LYS A 93 4.12 -8.65 14.96
N LYS A 94 5.37 -8.47 14.57
CA LYS A 94 6.44 -7.97 15.45
C LYS A 94 6.55 -6.45 15.43
N GLN A 95 6.11 -5.82 14.34
CA GLN A 95 6.28 -4.38 14.10
C GLN A 95 5.03 -3.56 14.43
N LEU A 96 3.85 -4.17 14.29
CA LEU A 96 2.56 -3.50 14.39
C LEU A 96 1.78 -3.96 15.63
N PRO A 97 0.89 -3.12 16.18
CA PRO A 97 -0.10 -3.57 17.15
C PRO A 97 -1.07 -4.59 16.52
N HIS A 98 -1.93 -5.18 17.35
CA HIS A 98 -2.98 -6.08 16.86
C HIS A 98 -3.86 -5.38 15.81
N ILE A 99 -4.10 -6.09 14.71
CA ILE A 99 -4.90 -5.67 13.55
C ILE A 99 -6.20 -6.45 13.57
N ASP A 100 -7.33 -5.76 13.47
CA ASP A 100 -8.66 -6.39 13.48
C ASP A 100 -9.12 -6.77 12.06
N VAL A 101 -8.72 -5.99 11.06
CA VAL A 101 -9.09 -6.21 9.65
C VAL A 101 -7.98 -5.78 8.69
N ILE A 102 -7.72 -6.58 7.66
CA ILE A 102 -6.92 -6.18 6.50
C ILE A 102 -7.83 -5.90 5.29
N PHE A 103 -7.60 -4.76 4.65
CA PHE A 103 -8.24 -4.38 3.39
C PHE A 103 -7.21 -4.51 2.26
N ALA A 104 -7.53 -5.29 1.24
CA ALA A 104 -6.63 -5.52 0.11
C ALA A 104 -7.41 -5.54 -1.20
N SER A 105 -6.72 -5.26 -2.30
CA SER A 105 -7.28 -5.35 -3.66
C SER A 105 -6.94 -6.65 -4.38
N GLU A 106 -6.14 -7.51 -3.77
CA GLU A 106 -5.54 -8.68 -4.39
C GLU A 106 -5.64 -9.91 -3.48
N SER A 107 -5.43 -11.08 -4.07
CA SER A 107 -5.57 -12.38 -3.39
C SER A 107 -4.63 -12.57 -2.19
N TYR A 108 -3.53 -11.82 -2.10
CA TYR A 108 -2.65 -11.86 -0.93
C TYR A 108 -3.40 -11.47 0.36
N GLY A 109 -4.43 -10.63 0.27
CA GLY A 109 -5.22 -10.18 1.42
C GLY A 109 -5.87 -11.32 2.18
N ALA A 110 -6.32 -12.36 1.48
CA ALA A 110 -6.92 -13.55 2.09
C ALA A 110 -5.89 -14.34 2.92
N TYR A 111 -4.68 -14.53 2.37
CA TYR A 111 -3.58 -15.18 3.09
C TYR A 111 -3.12 -14.34 4.28
N MET A 112 -3.01 -13.02 4.11
CA MET A 112 -2.63 -12.10 5.18
C MET A 112 -3.63 -12.12 6.32
N GLY A 113 -4.95 -12.11 6.05
CA GLY A 113 -5.96 -12.23 7.12
C GLY A 113 -5.79 -13.51 7.93
N ARG A 114 -5.61 -14.65 7.26
CA ARG A 114 -5.34 -15.94 7.90
C ARG A 114 -4.06 -15.91 8.75
N PHE A 115 -2.97 -15.34 8.25
CA PHE A 115 -1.69 -15.35 8.98
C PHE A 115 -1.56 -14.26 10.04
N LEU A 116 -2.25 -13.13 9.86
CA LEU A 116 -2.37 -12.06 10.85
C LEU A 116 -3.35 -12.41 11.96
N ASP A 117 -4.24 -13.38 11.74
CA ASP A 117 -5.37 -13.71 12.61
C ASP A 117 -6.36 -12.54 12.71
N CYS A 118 -6.77 -12.02 11.54
CA CYS A 118 -7.69 -10.88 11.42
C CYS A 118 -8.71 -11.08 10.29
N GLU A 119 -9.77 -10.27 10.29
CA GLU A 119 -10.75 -10.22 9.20
C GLU A 119 -10.05 -9.83 7.89
N SER A 120 -10.43 -10.44 6.77
CA SER A 120 -9.93 -10.08 5.44
C SER A 120 -11.05 -9.56 4.58
N VAL A 121 -10.88 -8.35 4.04
CA VAL A 121 -11.83 -7.72 3.12
C VAL A 121 -11.12 -7.47 1.80
N ILE A 122 -11.60 -8.14 0.75
CA ILE A 122 -11.11 -7.94 -0.62
C ILE A 122 -11.97 -6.89 -1.31
N TYR A 123 -11.35 -5.79 -1.68
CA TYR A 123 -11.96 -4.68 -2.42
C TYR A 123 -11.66 -4.85 -3.91
N GLU A 124 -12.64 -5.30 -4.69
CA GLU A 124 -12.47 -5.67 -6.11
C GLU A 124 -12.52 -4.49 -7.10
N GLU A 125 -12.87 -3.29 -6.63
CA GLU A 125 -13.04 -2.10 -7.47
C GLU A 125 -11.77 -1.34 -7.91
N PRO A 126 -10.58 -1.43 -7.28
CA PRO A 126 -9.49 -0.48 -7.57
C PRO A 126 -8.88 -0.69 -8.96
N CYS A 127 -8.91 -1.90 -9.53
CA CYS A 127 -8.53 -2.13 -10.93
C CYS A 127 -9.51 -1.51 -11.95
N LYS A 128 -10.77 -1.25 -11.55
CA LYS A 128 -11.74 -0.53 -12.39
C LYS A 128 -11.52 0.98 -12.33
N VAL A 129 -10.98 1.48 -11.21
CA VAL A 129 -10.70 2.92 -10.99
C VAL A 129 -9.43 3.36 -11.73
N VAL A 130 -8.41 2.49 -11.79
CA VAL A 130 -7.15 2.76 -12.51
C VAL A 130 -6.81 1.62 -13.47
N PRO A 131 -7.24 1.67 -14.74
CA PRO A 131 -6.98 0.62 -15.72
C PRO A 131 -5.60 0.74 -16.38
N VAL A 132 -4.60 1.25 -15.65
CA VAL A 132 -3.25 1.52 -16.16
C VAL A 132 -2.24 0.92 -15.18
N ALA A 133 -1.26 0.18 -15.70
CA ALA A 133 -0.18 -0.36 -14.89
C ALA A 133 0.64 0.77 -14.24
N ALA A 134 1.03 0.59 -12.98
CA ALA A 134 1.80 1.58 -12.25
C ALA A 134 3.13 1.91 -12.95
N GLU A 135 3.72 0.95 -13.65
CA GLU A 135 4.89 1.10 -14.53
C GLU A 135 4.70 2.22 -15.55
N ARG A 136 3.56 2.22 -16.25
CA ARG A 136 3.25 3.21 -17.30
C ARG A 136 3.06 4.60 -16.71
N ILE A 137 2.51 4.68 -15.50
CA ILE A 137 2.42 5.94 -14.76
C ILE A 137 3.82 6.49 -14.46
N ARG A 138 4.79 5.64 -14.10
CA ARG A 138 6.17 6.08 -13.84
C ARG A 138 6.90 6.52 -15.11
N GLU A 139 6.63 5.86 -16.25
CA GLU A 139 7.25 6.20 -17.54
C GLU A 139 6.70 7.51 -18.14
N GLU A 140 5.39 7.75 -17.99
CA GLU A 140 4.72 8.92 -18.61
C GLU A 140 3.83 9.68 -17.59
N PRO A 141 4.39 10.19 -16.48
CA PRO A 141 3.61 10.75 -15.38
C PRO A 141 2.74 11.94 -15.77
N ALA A 142 3.16 12.73 -16.78
CA ALA A 142 2.37 13.84 -17.30
C ALA A 142 1.05 13.40 -17.94
N LEU A 143 1.04 12.26 -18.67
CA LEU A 143 -0.16 11.72 -19.32
C LEU A 143 -1.18 11.23 -18.28
N TYR A 144 -0.69 10.69 -17.17
CA TYR A 144 -1.49 10.08 -16.11
C TYR A 144 -1.67 10.97 -14.88
N ALA A 145 -1.32 12.26 -14.96
CA ALA A 145 -1.37 13.16 -13.81
C ALA A 145 -2.76 13.22 -13.15
N HIS A 146 -3.84 13.05 -13.91
CA HIS A 146 -5.21 13.02 -13.38
C HIS A 146 -5.49 11.84 -12.43
N LEU A 147 -4.67 10.79 -12.47
CA LEU A 147 -4.75 9.61 -11.59
C LEU A 147 -3.93 9.77 -10.30
N LEU A 148 -3.22 10.89 -10.13
CA LEU A 148 -2.26 11.08 -9.05
C LEU A 148 -2.74 12.11 -8.02
N PRO A 149 -2.56 11.86 -6.72
CA PRO A 149 -2.78 12.87 -5.70
C PRO A 149 -1.76 14.00 -5.82
N GLN A 150 -2.06 15.15 -5.21
CA GLN A 150 -1.24 16.36 -5.35
C GLN A 150 0.22 16.15 -4.94
N ALA A 151 0.47 15.45 -3.82
CA ALA A 151 1.82 15.16 -3.32
C ALA A 151 2.69 14.44 -4.36
N VAL A 152 2.09 13.52 -5.12
CA VAL A 152 2.78 12.76 -6.18
C VAL A 152 2.99 13.62 -7.43
N LYS A 153 2.00 14.44 -7.79
CA LYS A 153 2.13 15.40 -8.90
C LYS A 153 3.30 16.36 -8.70
N GLU A 154 3.46 16.89 -7.49
CA GLU A 154 4.57 17.80 -7.17
C GLU A 154 5.94 17.12 -7.28
N TYR A 155 6.05 15.85 -6.87
CA TYR A 155 7.28 15.07 -7.05
C TYR A 155 7.70 14.98 -8.52
N TYR A 156 6.77 14.64 -9.43
CA TYR A 156 7.08 14.50 -10.85
C TYR A 156 7.33 15.83 -11.57
N LYS A 157 6.82 16.96 -11.06
CA LYS A 157 7.11 18.30 -11.62
C LYS A 157 8.55 18.74 -11.39
N VAL A 158 9.15 18.36 -10.26
CA VAL A 158 10.52 18.76 -9.90
C VAL A 158 11.57 17.94 -10.64
N GLN A 159 11.19 16.79 -11.20
CA GLN A 159 12.08 15.89 -11.96
C GLN A 159 12.06 16.09 -13.48
N ALA A 160 11.13 16.91 -14.00
CA ALA A 160 11.00 17.24 -15.42
C ALA A 160 11.86 18.46 -15.78
#